data_AF-A0A530JWD7-F1
#
_entry.id   AF-A0A530JWD7-F1
#
_cell.length_a   1.000
_cell.length_b   1.000
_cell.length_c   1.000
_cell.angle_alpha   90.00
_cell.angle_beta   90.00
_cell.angle_gamma   90.00
#
_symmetry.space_group_name_H-M   'P 1'
#
loop_
_entity.id
_entity.type
_entity.pdbx_description
1 polymer ?
#
loop_
_entity_poly.entity_id
_entity_poly.type
_entity_poly.pdbx_seq_one_letter_code
_entity_poly.pdbx_strand_id
1 'polypeptide(L)'
;QYVVTARAKGLSERKVLYGHVFRNAMLIVIAGFPGAFISAFFTGSLLIVNIFSLDGLGLLGFKSVVDRDYPVVFANLYIFSLLGLFINLLSDLIYT
;
A
#
# COMPACT_ATOMS: atom_id res chain seq x y z
N GLN A 1 -0.18 9.74 -27.68
CA GLN A 1 0.24 11.09 -28.12
C GLN A 1 1.70 11.36 -27.73
N TYR A 2 2.08 11.38 -26.43
CA TYR A 2 3.48 11.62 -25.96
C TYR A 2 4.59 10.78 -26.62
N VAL A 3 4.37 9.47 -26.78
CA VAL A 3 5.35 8.55 -27.40
C VAL A 3 5.43 8.75 -28.93
N VAL A 4 4.31 9.10 -29.55
CA VAL A 4 4.20 9.28 -31.01
C VAL A 4 4.95 10.55 -31.43
N THR A 5 4.84 11.63 -30.64
CA THR A 5 5.59 12.88 -30.87
C THR A 5 7.10 12.71 -30.65
N ALA A 6 7.51 11.90 -29.65
CA ALA A 6 8.92 11.61 -29.40
C ALA A 6 9.53 10.75 -30.52
N ARG A 7 8.76 9.81 -31.07
CA ARG A 7 9.16 9.00 -32.22
C ARG A 7 9.24 9.83 -33.51
N ALA A 8 8.30 10.78 -33.71
CA ALA A 8 8.32 11.73 -34.83
C ALA A 8 9.51 12.71 -34.79
N LYS A 9 10.10 12.96 -33.61
CA LYS A 9 11.34 13.76 -33.44
C LYS A 9 12.63 12.98 -33.76
N GLY A 10 12.56 11.72 -34.18
CA GLY A 10 13.74 10.92 -34.55
C GLY A 10 14.56 10.39 -33.36
N LEU A 11 13.99 10.37 -32.16
CA LEU A 11 14.66 9.81 -30.98
C LEU A 11 14.72 8.28 -31.04
N SER A 12 15.88 7.71 -30.69
CA SER A 12 16.06 6.26 -30.60
C SER A 12 15.11 5.64 -29.58
N GLU A 13 14.64 4.41 -29.85
CA GLU A 13 13.63 3.73 -29.00
C GLU A 13 14.04 3.66 -27.53
N ARG A 14 15.32 3.49 -27.22
CA ARG A 14 15.85 3.50 -25.85
C ARG A 14 15.62 4.85 -25.13
N LYS A 15 15.80 5.98 -25.82
CA LYS A 15 15.57 7.31 -25.21
C LYS A 15 14.09 7.57 -24.97
N VAL A 16 13.22 7.08 -25.85
CA VAL A 16 11.77 7.20 -25.66
C VAL A 16 11.30 6.31 -24.50
N LEU A 17 11.82 5.08 -24.41
CA LEU A 17 11.47 4.14 -23.34
C LEU A 17 11.89 4.68 -21.97
N TYR A 18 13.16 5.02 -21.77
CA TYR A 18 13.68 5.46 -20.46
C TYR A 18 13.34 6.93 -20.12
N GLY A 19 13.22 7.80 -21.11
CA GLY A 19 13.00 9.24 -20.87
C GLY A 19 11.54 9.66 -20.82
N HIS A 20 10.64 8.98 -21.54
CA HIS A 20 9.23 9.37 -21.64
C HIS A 20 8.28 8.33 -21.09
N VAL A 21 8.46 7.06 -21.47
CA VAL A 21 7.56 5.99 -21.01
C VAL A 21 7.84 5.63 -19.56
N PHE A 22 9.12 5.47 -19.18
CA PHE A 22 9.52 5.03 -17.85
C PHE A 22 9.11 6.02 -16.75
N ARG A 23 9.26 7.33 -16.97
CA ARG A 23 8.82 8.34 -16.00
C ARG A 23 7.31 8.28 -15.76
N ASN A 24 6.52 8.06 -16.80
CA ASN A 24 5.08 7.98 -16.69
C ASN A 24 4.59 6.64 -16.11
N ALA A 25 5.28 5.54 -16.45
CA ALA A 25 5.00 4.22 -15.88
C ALA A 25 5.39 4.13 -14.39
N MET A 26 6.48 4.78 -14.00
CA MET A 26 6.94 4.87 -12.60
C MET A 26 5.91 5.55 -11.69
N LEU A 27 5.13 6.52 -12.18
CA LEU A 27 4.07 7.14 -11.38
C LEU A 27 3.00 6.13 -10.93
N ILE A 28 2.63 5.19 -11.82
CA ILE A 28 1.67 4.13 -11.49
C ILE A 28 2.27 3.16 -10.47
N VAL A 29 3.55 2.83 -10.63
CA VAL A 29 4.26 1.95 -9.68
C VAL A 29 4.37 2.63 -8.31
N ILE A 30 4.80 3.88 -8.24
CA ILE A 30 4.97 4.61 -6.98
C ILE A 30 3.62 4.84 -6.29
N ALA A 31 2.56 5.17 -7.04
CA ALA A 31 1.23 5.40 -6.46
C ALA A 31 0.53 4.09 -6.05
N GLY A 32 0.65 3.02 -6.84
CA GLY A 32 -0.10 1.78 -6.62
C GLY A 32 0.62 0.75 -5.76
N PHE A 33 1.96 0.69 -5.82
CA PHE A 33 2.74 -0.36 -5.17
C PHE A 33 2.68 -0.32 -3.64
N PRO A 34 2.82 0.83 -2.96
CA PRO A 34 2.77 0.86 -1.49
C PRO A 34 1.43 0.38 -0.94
N GLY A 35 0.31 0.80 -1.54
CA GLY A 35 -1.03 0.39 -1.12
C GLY A 35 -1.29 -1.10 -1.33
N ALA A 36 -0.93 -1.63 -2.52
CA ALA A 36 -1.06 -3.05 -2.83
C ALA A 36 -0.14 -3.93 -1.96
N PHE A 37 1.06 -3.43 -1.63
CA PHE A 37 1.99 -4.14 -0.76
C PHE A 37 1.47 -4.23 0.67
N ILE A 38 0.96 -3.13 1.22
CA ILE A 38 0.38 -3.09 2.58
C ILE A 38 -0.84 -4.01 2.68
N SER A 39 -1.74 -4.00 1.69
CA SER A 39 -2.94 -4.85 1.72
C SER A 39 -2.60 -6.35 1.64
N ALA A 40 -1.64 -6.71 0.79
CA ALA A 40 -1.12 -8.08 0.71
C ALA A 40 -0.44 -8.50 2.02
N PHE A 41 0.35 -7.61 2.64
CA PHE A 41 1.00 -7.87 3.92
C PHE A 41 0.00 -8.03 5.07
N PHE A 42 -1.03 -7.19 5.15
CA PHE A 42 -2.09 -7.31 6.16
C PHE A 42 -2.82 -8.64 6.06
N THR A 43 -3.16 -9.05 4.84
CA THR A 43 -3.85 -10.32 4.58
C THR A 43 -2.96 -11.52 4.94
N GLY A 44 -1.67 -11.47 4.55
CA GLY A 44 -0.69 -12.51 4.90
C GLY A 44 -0.37 -12.56 6.39
N SER A 45 -0.33 -11.40 7.06
CA SER A 45 -0.05 -11.29 8.49
C SER A 45 -1.08 -12.03 9.33
N LEU A 46 -2.38 -11.94 9.00
CA LEU A 46 -3.43 -12.67 9.73
C LEU A 46 -3.26 -14.19 9.64
N LEU A 47 -2.87 -14.72 8.48
CA LEU A 47 -2.59 -16.15 8.30
C LEU A 47 -1.37 -16.58 9.11
N ILE A 48 -0.29 -15.81 9.07
CA ILE A 48 0.94 -16.09 9.84
C ILE A 48 0.65 -16.09 11.34
N VAL A 49 -0.07 -15.08 11.84
CA VAL A 49 -0.43 -14.95 13.26
C VAL A 49 -1.23 -16.16 13.75
N ASN A 50 -2.16 -16.68 12.94
CA ASN A 50 -2.94 -17.89 13.27
C ASN A 50 -2.10 -19.18 13.20
N ILE A 51 -1.31 -19.37 12.13
CA ILE A 51 -0.53 -20.60 11.93
C ILE A 51 0.56 -20.75 13.00
N PHE A 52 1.22 -19.65 13.36
CA PHE A 52 2.32 -19.65 14.33
C PHE A 52 1.87 -19.36 15.77
N SER A 53 0.56 -19.24 16.03
CA SER A 53 0.00 -18.93 17.37
C SER A 53 0.67 -17.72 18.02
N LEU A 54 0.97 -16.70 17.22
CA LEU A 54 1.56 -15.46 17.72
C LEU A 54 0.45 -14.58 18.30
N ASP A 55 0.72 -13.92 19.42
CA ASP A 55 -0.18 -12.91 19.99
C ASP A 55 -0.11 -11.63 19.14
N GLY A 56 -0.97 -11.54 18.12
CA GLY A 56 -1.04 -10.41 17.20
C GLY A 56 -2.28 -9.55 17.38
N LEU A 57 -2.17 -8.24 17.12
CA LEU A 57 -3.28 -7.27 17.21
C LEU A 57 -4.49 -7.64 16.31
N GLY A 58 -4.24 -8.31 15.18
CA GLY A 58 -5.30 -8.81 14.30
C GLY A 58 -6.10 -9.97 14.89
N LEU A 59 -5.43 -10.92 15.55
CA LEU A 59 -6.06 -12.03 16.27
C LEU A 59 -6.78 -11.53 17.53
N LEU A 60 -6.16 -10.60 18.25
CA LEU A 60 -6.74 -9.95 19.43
C LEU A 60 -8.05 -9.25 19.06
N GLY A 61 -8.07 -8.47 17.98
CA GLY A 61 -9.28 -7.82 17.48
C GLY A 61 -10.39 -8.81 17.13
N PHE A 62 -10.08 -9.89 16.42
CA PHE A 62 -11.06 -10.91 16.07
C PHE A 62 -11.64 -11.57 17.33
N LYS A 63 -10.79 -11.95 18.28
CA LYS A 63 -11.21 -12.57 19.54
C LYS A 63 -12.06 -11.62 20.39
N SER A 64 -11.68 -10.35 20.49
CA SER A 64 -12.47 -9.35 21.23
C SER A 64 -13.84 -9.09 20.63
N VAL A 65 -14.00 -9.19 19.29
CA VAL A 65 -15.33 -9.12 18.65
C VAL A 65 -16.20 -10.33 19.04
N VAL A 66 -15.61 -11.53 19.03
CA VAL A 66 -16.30 -12.77 19.42
C VAL A 66 -16.69 -12.77 20.90
N ASP A 67 -15.77 -12.35 21.77
CA ASP A 67 -15.94 -12.26 23.22
C ASP A 67 -16.72 -11.01 23.66
N ARG A 68 -17.16 -10.17 22.70
CA ARG A 68 -17.88 -8.90 22.91
C ARG A 68 -17.17 -7.91 23.85
N ASP A 69 -15.85 -7.92 23.82
CA ASP A 69 -14.99 -6.99 24.56
C ASP A 69 -14.89 -5.66 23.80
N TYR A 70 -15.95 -4.85 23.89
CA TYR A 70 -16.06 -3.57 23.19
C TYR A 70 -14.88 -2.61 23.45
N PRO A 71 -14.36 -2.44 24.69
CA PRO A 71 -13.19 -1.60 24.93
C PRO A 71 -11.98 -1.98 24.07
N VAL A 72 -11.67 -3.27 23.96
CA VAL A 72 -10.53 -3.75 23.18
C VAL A 72 -10.77 -3.60 21.68
N VAL A 73 -12.01 -3.83 21.23
CA VAL A 73 -12.39 -3.58 19.82
C VAL A 73 -12.20 -2.12 19.44
N PHE A 74 -12.67 -1.18 20.26
CA PHE A 74 -12.50 0.25 20.01
C PHE A 74 -11.05 0.70 20.06
N ALA A 75 -10.24 0.18 21.00
CA ALA A 75 -8.81 0.45 21.06
C ALA A 75 -8.09 -0.01 19.78
N ASN A 76 -8.41 -1.21 19.30
CA ASN A 76 -7.80 -1.76 18.09
C ASN A 76 -8.22 -0.96 16.84
N LEU A 77 -9.50 -0.60 16.72
CA LEU A 77 -9.99 0.26 15.65
C LEU A 77 -9.29 1.62 15.65
N TYR A 78 -9.15 2.26 16.82
CA TYR A 78 -8.47 3.54 16.96
C TYR A 78 -7.01 3.46 16.48
N ILE A 79 -6.27 2.45 16.90
CA ILE A 79 -4.86 2.25 16.50
C ILE A 79 -4.74 2.04 14.98
N PHE A 80 -5.59 1.19 14.39
CA PHE A 80 -5.56 0.97 12.93
C PHE A 80 -5.95 2.21 12.14
N SER A 81 -6.96 2.96 12.59
CA SER A 81 -7.35 4.23 11.95
C SER A 81 -6.23 5.26 12.03
N LEU A 82 -5.56 5.38 13.17
CA LEU A 82 -4.42 6.30 13.35
C LEU A 82 -3.24 5.93 12.44
N LEU A 83 -2.88 4.64 12.39
CA LEU A 83 -1.84 4.13 11.50
C LEU A 83 -2.19 4.35 10.03
N GLY A 84 -3.44 4.09 9.64
CA GLY A 84 -3.93 4.33 8.29
C GLY A 84 -3.82 5.80 7.90
N LEU A 85 -4.20 6.71 8.79
CA LEU A 85 -4.06 8.15 8.58
C LEU A 85 -2.58 8.54 8.43
N PHE A 86 -1.70 8.01 9.28
CA PHE A 86 -0.26 8.26 9.20
C PHE A 86 0.36 7.79 7.88
N ILE A 87 0.00 6.59 7.42
CA ILE A 87 0.48 6.05 6.13
C ILE A 87 -0.03 6.90 4.97
N ASN A 88 -1.30 7.31 4.99
CA ASN A 88 -1.85 8.19 3.95
C ASN A 88 -1.12 9.54 3.92
N LEU A 89 -0.86 10.14 5.08
CA LEU A 89 -0.08 11.38 5.17
C LEU A 89 1.34 11.21 4.62
N LEU A 90 1.99 10.08 4.92
CA LEU A 90 3.32 9.77 4.40
C LEU A 90 3.29 9.58 2.87
N SER A 91 2.23 8.93 2.36
CA SER A 91 2.01 8.76 0.92
C SER A 91 1.83 10.09 0.20
N ASP A 92 1.05 11.01 0.77
CA ASP A 92 0.86 12.36 0.22
C ASP A 92 2.19 13.14 0.21
N LEU A 93 2.99 13.03 1.27
CA LEU A 93 4.30 13.67 1.33
C LEU A 93 5.27 13.10 0.28
N ILE A 94 5.29 11.78 0.06
CA ILE A 94 6.15 11.14 -0.95
C ILE A 94 5.68 11.49 -2.37
N TYR A 95 4.39 11.73 -2.55
CA TYR A 95 3.82 12.14 -3.84
C TYR A 95 4.15 13.61 -4.19
N THR A 96 4.43 14.44 -3.18
CA THR A 96 4.81 15.85 -3.36
C THR A 96 6.27 15.97 -3.79
#